data_AF-A0A6J0L9L1-F1
#
_entry.id   AF-A0A6J0L9L1-F1
#
_cell.length_a   1.000
_cell.length_b   1.000
_cell.length_c   1.000
_cell.angle_alpha   90.00
_cell.angle_beta   90.00
_cell.angle_gamma   90.00
#
_symmetry.space_group_name_H-M   'P 1'
#
loop_
_entity.id
_entity.type
_entity.pdbx_description
1 polymer ?
#
loop_
_entity_poly.entity_id
_entity_poly.type
_entity_poly.pdbx_seq_one_letter_code
_entity_poly.pdbx_strand_id
1 'polypeptide(L)'
;MASPSLLHSSASSFHCRFPSLAIGTSAPPPLRNVVKVSASGTVLVEKSEAEKVQRLKTAYLERIIPALKDEFKYINIHQVPKVQKIVVNCGIGDAAQNDKGLEAAMKDIALITGQKPVKTRARASIATFKIREDQPLGIAVTLRGDVMYSFLDRLINLALPRTRDFQGVSPSSFDGNGNYSIGVKDQSVFPEIRFDAIGKARGMDVCISTTAKTDDEGQRLLALMGMPFREGSSANTGGAPVRKKKLKSHHFDAKSKGKGKR
;
A
#
# COMPACT_ATOMS: atom_id res chain seq x y z
N MET A 1 62.91 2.28 -68.58
CA MET A 1 63.21 0.83 -68.60
C MET A 1 62.62 0.24 -67.33
N ALA A 2 61.47 -0.43 -67.47
CA ALA A 2 60.65 -0.93 -66.38
C ALA A 2 60.60 -2.46 -66.44
N SER A 3 60.68 -3.12 -65.27
CA SER A 3 60.18 -4.46 -64.89
C SER A 3 61.09 -5.08 -63.80
N PRO A 4 60.65 -6.10 -63.03
CA PRO A 4 59.30 -6.57 -62.74
C PRO A 4 59.00 -6.82 -61.24
N SER A 5 57.72 -7.01 -60.97
CA SER A 5 57.09 -7.60 -59.78
C SER A 5 57.43 -9.08 -59.57
N LEU A 6 57.62 -9.54 -58.33
CA LEU A 6 57.24 -10.90 -57.89
C LEU A 6 56.87 -10.92 -56.40
N LEU A 7 55.57 -11.17 -56.17
CA LEU A 7 55.00 -11.71 -54.93
C LEU A 7 55.65 -13.05 -54.61
N HIS A 8 56.02 -13.31 -53.35
CA HIS A 8 55.85 -14.63 -52.73
C HIS A 8 55.57 -14.48 -51.24
N SER A 9 54.40 -15.00 -50.87
CA SER A 9 53.90 -15.18 -49.52
C SER A 9 54.71 -16.24 -48.77
N SER A 10 55.11 -15.96 -47.53
CA SER A 10 55.36 -16.99 -46.52
C SER A 10 54.89 -16.48 -45.16
N ALA A 11 53.64 -16.78 -44.84
CA ALA A 11 53.07 -16.56 -43.52
C ALA A 11 53.76 -17.51 -42.53
N SER A 12 54.65 -16.96 -41.71
CA SER A 12 55.27 -17.62 -40.57
C SER A 12 54.21 -18.04 -39.56
N SER A 13 54.07 -19.35 -39.38
CA SER A 13 53.17 -19.99 -38.42
C SER A 13 53.68 -19.82 -36.99
N PHE A 14 53.29 -18.72 -36.33
CA PHE A 14 53.47 -18.54 -34.90
C PHE A 14 52.64 -19.57 -34.13
N HIS A 15 53.30 -20.63 -33.66
CA HIS A 15 52.76 -21.57 -32.69
C HIS A 15 52.75 -20.93 -31.30
N CYS A 16 51.72 -20.13 -31.01
CA CYS A 16 51.40 -19.74 -29.64
C CYS A 16 50.69 -20.91 -28.95
N ARG A 17 51.44 -21.76 -28.24
CA ARG A 17 50.87 -22.66 -27.23
C ARG A 17 50.33 -21.83 -26.07
N PHE A 18 49.05 -21.48 -26.11
CA PHE A 18 48.33 -21.06 -24.92
C PHE A 18 48.14 -22.29 -24.01
N PRO A 19 48.50 -22.23 -22.71
CA PRO A 19 48.15 -23.30 -21.79
C PRO A 19 46.62 -23.38 -21.71
N SER A 20 46.07 -24.55 -22.02
CA SER A 20 44.66 -24.84 -21.83
C SER A 20 44.35 -24.81 -20.33
N LEU A 21 43.81 -23.69 -19.86
CA LEU A 21 43.13 -23.65 -18.57
C LEU A 21 41.99 -24.67 -18.65
N ALA A 22 42.12 -25.75 -17.88
CA ALA A 22 41.06 -26.72 -17.69
C ALA A 22 39.80 -25.97 -17.26
N ILE A 23 38.74 -26.07 -18.08
CA ILE A 23 37.40 -25.66 -17.68
C ILE A 23 36.99 -26.69 -16.63
N GLY A 24 37.33 -26.39 -15.37
CA GLY A 24 36.74 -27.05 -14.23
C GLY A 24 35.24 -26.85 -14.33
N THR A 25 34.53 -27.96 -14.46
CA THR A 25 33.07 -28.04 -14.38
C THR A 25 32.63 -27.62 -12.98
N SER A 26 32.59 -26.32 -12.70
CA SER A 26 31.84 -25.81 -11.55
C SER A 26 30.38 -25.83 -11.95
N ALA A 27 29.66 -26.86 -11.51
CA ALA A 27 28.21 -26.88 -11.53
C ALA A 27 27.70 -25.52 -10.98
N PRO A 28 26.68 -24.91 -11.60
CA PRO A 28 26.09 -23.70 -11.05
C PRO A 28 25.66 -24.02 -9.61
N PRO A 29 25.94 -23.13 -8.64
CA PRO A 29 25.47 -23.35 -7.28
C PRO A 29 23.95 -23.59 -7.34
N PRO A 30 23.41 -24.57 -6.59
CA PRO A 30 21.98 -24.79 -6.58
C PRO A 30 21.32 -23.47 -6.22
N LEU A 31 20.35 -23.04 -7.05
CA LEU A 31 19.53 -21.87 -6.78
C LEU A 31 18.98 -22.01 -5.36
N ARG A 32 19.59 -21.23 -4.47
CA ARG A 32 19.41 -21.34 -3.02
C ARG A 32 18.00 -20.84 -2.72
N ASN A 33 17.18 -21.76 -2.22
CA ASN A 33 15.84 -21.58 -1.67
C ASN A 33 14.81 -21.01 -2.66
N VAL A 34 14.10 -21.92 -3.34
CA VAL A 34 12.70 -21.67 -3.70
C VAL A 34 11.95 -21.46 -2.38
N VAL A 35 11.63 -20.20 -2.09
CA VAL A 35 10.86 -19.81 -0.91
C VAL A 35 9.48 -20.45 -1.03
N LYS A 36 9.17 -21.39 -0.14
CA LYS A 36 7.82 -21.95 -0.01
C LYS A 36 6.91 -20.86 0.51
N VAL A 37 6.08 -20.30 -0.36
CA VAL A 37 4.93 -19.49 0.02
C VAL A 37 3.95 -20.41 0.73
N SER A 38 3.68 -20.19 2.02
CA SER A 38 2.57 -20.86 2.69
C SER A 38 1.27 -20.34 2.09
N ALA A 39 0.20 -21.16 2.10
CA ALA A 39 -1.11 -20.78 1.57
C ALA A 39 -1.66 -19.45 2.16
N SER A 40 -1.14 -19.02 3.31
CA SER A 40 -1.52 -17.79 4.00
C SER A 40 -0.84 -16.52 3.48
N GLY A 41 -0.05 -16.59 2.39
CA GLY A 41 0.53 -15.41 1.72
C GLY A 41 1.54 -14.61 2.56
N THR A 42 1.86 -15.07 3.77
CA THR A 42 2.84 -14.45 4.65
C THR A 42 4.24 -14.94 4.29
N VAL A 43 5.12 -14.03 3.90
CA VAL A 43 6.57 -14.30 3.95
C VAL A 43 6.90 -14.40 5.44
N LEU A 44 7.11 -15.62 5.94
CA LEU A 44 7.61 -15.83 7.29
C LEU A 44 8.97 -15.13 7.40
N VAL A 45 9.01 -14.12 8.27
CA VAL A 45 10.18 -13.28 8.47
C VAL A 45 11.16 -14.04 9.34
N GLU A 46 12.32 -14.34 8.76
CA GLU A 46 13.42 -14.91 9.52
C GLU A 46 13.93 -13.86 10.53
N LYS A 47 14.14 -14.28 11.78
CA LYS A 47 14.50 -13.38 12.90
C LYS A 47 15.75 -12.52 12.62
N SER A 48 16.70 -13.02 11.82
CA SER A 48 17.93 -12.32 11.43
C SER A 48 17.70 -11.10 10.53
N GLU A 49 16.56 -11.03 9.83
CA GLU A 49 16.25 -9.93 8.91
C GLU A 49 15.50 -8.78 9.58
N ALA A 50 14.97 -9.02 10.79
CA ALA A 50 14.26 -8.03 11.58
C ALA A 50 15.19 -6.94 12.15
N GLU A 51 16.50 -7.19 12.23
CA GLU A 51 17.48 -6.26 12.80
C GLU A 51 17.92 -5.16 11.82
N LYS A 52 17.56 -5.27 10.53
CA LYS A 52 17.88 -4.22 9.54
C LYS A 52 17.01 -2.98 9.81
N VAL A 53 17.65 -1.80 9.83
CA VAL A 53 17.03 -0.48 10.09
C VAL A 53 15.76 -0.20 9.26
N GLN A 54 15.62 -0.84 8.08
CA GLN A 54 14.48 -0.69 7.19
C GLN A 54 14.04 -2.05 6.60
N ARG A 55 13.63 -3.00 7.46
CA ARG A 55 13.21 -4.36 7.07
C ARG A 55 12.32 -4.41 5.82
N LEU A 56 11.22 -3.66 5.79
CA LEU A 56 10.28 -3.70 4.64
C LEU A 56 10.88 -3.18 3.34
N LYS A 57 11.75 -2.17 3.40
CA LYS A 57 12.39 -1.61 2.21
C LYS A 57 13.40 -2.61 1.61
N THR A 58 14.16 -3.27 2.47
CA THR A 58 15.10 -4.33 2.04
C THR A 58 14.34 -5.53 1.49
N ALA A 59 13.30 -6.00 2.18
CA ALA A 59 12.44 -7.08 1.71
C ALA A 59 11.79 -6.74 0.36
N TYR A 60 11.37 -5.48 0.17
CA TYR A 60 10.83 -5.02 -1.11
C TYR A 60 11.83 -5.20 -2.25
N LEU A 61 13.06 -4.72 -2.07
CA LEU A 61 14.11 -4.77 -3.10
C LEU A 61 14.58 -6.20 -3.40
N GLU A 62 14.82 -7.01 -2.36
CA GLU A 62 15.45 -8.33 -2.49
C GLU A 62 14.45 -9.43 -2.88
N ARG A 63 13.20 -9.36 -2.42
CA ARG A 63 12.23 -10.47 -2.53
C ARG A 63 10.95 -10.11 -3.28
N ILE A 64 10.38 -8.95 -3.03
CA ILE A 64 9.06 -8.58 -3.58
C ILE A 64 9.17 -8.20 -5.06
N ILE A 65 10.19 -7.43 -5.44
CA ILE A 65 10.44 -7.08 -6.84
C ILE A 65 10.58 -8.32 -7.74
N PRO A 66 11.45 -9.30 -7.45
CA PRO A 66 11.56 -10.48 -8.30
C PRO A 66 10.26 -11.29 -8.34
N ALA A 67 9.58 -11.48 -7.20
CA ALA A 67 8.31 -12.20 -7.15
C ALA A 67 7.24 -11.56 -8.05
N LEU A 68 7.06 -10.23 -7.97
CA LEU A 68 6.09 -9.52 -8.80
C LEU A 68 6.47 -9.52 -10.29
N LYS A 69 7.77 -9.44 -10.59
CA LYS A 69 8.25 -9.52 -11.97
C LYS A 69 7.95 -10.88 -12.58
N ASP A 70 8.14 -11.95 -11.83
CA ASP A 70 7.89 -13.31 -12.31
C ASP A 70 6.40 -13.61 -12.47
N GLU A 71 5.57 -13.13 -11.53
CA GLU A 71 4.11 -13.32 -11.55
C GLU A 71 3.42 -12.54 -12.68
N PHE A 72 3.73 -11.25 -12.84
CA PHE A 72 3.09 -10.37 -13.82
C PHE A 72 3.88 -10.22 -15.12
N LYS A 73 5.06 -10.84 -15.22
CA LYS A 73 5.93 -10.88 -16.41
C LYS A 73 6.22 -9.48 -16.98
N TYR A 74 6.57 -8.53 -16.12
CA TYR A 74 6.90 -7.17 -16.55
C TYR A 74 8.14 -7.14 -17.45
N ILE A 75 8.04 -6.35 -18.53
CA ILE A 75 9.13 -6.17 -19.50
C ILE A 75 10.25 -5.32 -18.89
N ASN A 76 9.88 -4.30 -18.12
CA ASN A 76 10.81 -3.35 -17.51
C ASN A 76 10.70 -3.41 -15.98
N ILE A 77 11.85 -3.40 -15.30
CA ILE A 77 11.96 -3.39 -13.85
C ILE A 77 11.22 -2.19 -13.24
N HIS A 78 11.21 -1.05 -13.92
CA HIS A 78 10.53 0.15 -13.44
C HIS A 78 8.99 0.10 -13.54
N GLN A 79 8.42 -0.93 -14.16
CA GLN A 79 6.96 -1.16 -14.18
C GLN A 79 6.45 -1.79 -12.88
N VAL A 80 7.33 -2.38 -12.08
CA VAL A 80 6.95 -3.05 -10.82
C VAL A 80 6.31 -2.03 -9.88
N PRO A 81 5.13 -2.34 -9.30
CA PRO A 81 4.42 -1.40 -8.47
C PRO A 81 5.18 -1.13 -7.17
N LYS A 82 5.12 0.12 -6.71
CA LYS A 82 5.73 0.61 -5.47
C LYS A 82 4.72 1.42 -4.65
N VAL A 83 4.92 1.44 -3.35
CA VAL A 83 4.16 2.33 -2.46
C VAL A 83 4.72 3.75 -2.63
N GLN A 84 3.87 4.71 -3.00
CA GLN A 84 4.28 6.10 -3.22
C GLN A 84 4.23 6.93 -1.94
N LYS A 85 3.14 6.80 -1.19
CA LYS A 85 2.85 7.53 0.03
C LYS A 85 1.80 6.79 0.84
N ILE A 86 1.79 7.04 2.14
CA ILE A 86 0.68 6.67 3.01
C ILE A 86 0.12 7.95 3.62
N VAL A 87 -1.18 8.17 3.44
CA VAL A 87 -1.88 9.30 4.06
C VAL A 87 -2.67 8.77 5.24
N VAL A 88 -2.38 9.30 6.42
CA VAL A 88 -3.15 9.03 7.63
C VAL A 88 -4.06 10.22 7.87
N ASN A 89 -5.36 9.97 7.93
CA ASN A 89 -6.38 10.99 8.13
C ASN A 89 -7.20 10.67 9.38
N CYS A 90 -7.50 11.69 10.17
CA CYS A 90 -8.38 11.59 11.32
C CYS A 90 -9.47 12.66 11.21
N GLY A 91 -10.70 12.23 10.99
CA GLY A 91 -11.88 13.09 11.03
C GLY A 91 -12.41 13.20 12.46
N ILE A 92 -12.48 14.41 13.01
CA ILE A 92 -12.98 14.65 14.36
C ILE A 92 -14.25 15.51 14.23
N GLY A 93 -15.42 14.88 14.28
CA GLY A 93 -16.70 15.58 14.11
C GLY A 93 -16.94 16.71 15.13
N ASP A 94 -16.41 16.55 16.35
CA ASP A 94 -16.53 17.53 17.43
C ASP A 94 -15.45 18.63 17.39
N ALA A 95 -14.53 18.60 16.42
CA ALA A 95 -13.39 19.53 16.36
C ALA A 95 -13.83 20.97 16.20
N ALA A 96 -14.95 21.21 15.51
CA ALA A 96 -15.52 22.54 15.32
C ALA A 96 -15.84 23.27 16.64
N GLN A 97 -16.13 22.52 17.71
CA GLN A 97 -16.49 23.08 19.01
C GLN A 97 -15.35 23.01 20.03
N ASN A 98 -14.40 22.08 19.85
CA ASN A 98 -13.41 21.72 20.86
C ASN A 98 -11.99 21.69 20.30
N ASP A 99 -11.31 22.84 20.27
CA ASP A 99 -9.92 22.95 19.79
C ASP A 99 -8.94 22.10 20.60
N LYS A 100 -9.15 21.99 21.92
CA LYS A 100 -8.32 21.16 22.82
C LYS A 100 -8.34 19.68 22.41
N GLY A 101 -9.49 19.20 21.93
CA GLY A 101 -9.64 17.84 21.45
C GLY A 101 -8.76 17.59 20.22
N LEU A 102 -8.76 18.54 19.28
CA LEU A 102 -7.95 18.47 18.07
C LEU A 102 -6.46 18.49 18.42
N GLU A 103 -6.01 19.35 19.33
CA GLU A 103 -4.60 19.38 19.75
C GLU A 103 -4.14 18.07 20.42
N ALA A 104 -5.00 17.43 21.21
CA ALA A 104 -4.70 16.10 21.75
C ALA A 104 -4.52 15.05 20.63
N ALA A 105 -5.41 15.03 19.63
CA ALA A 105 -5.28 14.08 18.51
C ALA A 105 -4.01 14.35 17.70
N MET A 106 -3.61 15.61 17.57
CA MET A 106 -2.35 15.94 16.89
C MET A 106 -1.14 15.35 17.61
N LYS A 107 -1.14 15.34 18.94
CA LYS A 107 -0.07 14.73 19.73
C LYS A 107 -0.08 13.21 19.57
N ASP A 108 -1.25 12.58 19.63
CA ASP A 108 -1.38 11.14 19.47
C ASP A 108 -0.87 10.67 18.10
N ILE A 109 -1.34 11.31 17.02
CA ILE A 109 -0.90 10.97 15.65
C ILE A 109 0.59 11.28 15.46
N ALA A 110 1.12 12.34 16.09
CA ALA A 110 2.55 12.63 16.04
C ALA A 110 3.39 11.54 16.72
N LEU A 111 2.93 10.97 17.82
CA LEU A 111 3.60 9.85 18.50
C LEU A 111 3.59 8.59 17.63
N ILE A 112 2.45 8.28 17.00
CA ILE A 112 2.30 7.09 16.15
C ILE A 112 3.15 7.19 14.88
N THR A 113 3.10 8.33 14.20
CA THR A 113 3.74 8.51 12.88
C THR A 113 5.17 9.02 12.97
N GLY A 114 5.57 9.64 14.09
CA GLY A 114 6.84 10.34 14.23
C GLY A 114 6.89 11.68 13.49
N GLN A 115 5.76 12.15 12.95
CA GLN A 115 5.68 13.37 12.16
C GLN A 115 4.55 14.27 12.67
N LYS A 116 4.81 15.58 12.76
CA LYS A 116 3.79 16.54 13.19
C LYS A 116 2.66 16.62 12.14
N PRO A 117 1.40 16.39 12.54
CA PRO A 117 0.26 16.51 11.65
C PRO A 117 -0.08 17.94 11.20
N VAL A 118 -0.80 18.02 10.09
CA VAL A 118 -1.40 19.25 9.56
C VAL A 118 -2.89 19.29 9.91
N LYS A 119 -3.36 20.44 10.41
CA LYS A 119 -4.79 20.70 10.64
C LYS A 119 -5.49 20.92 9.30
N THR A 120 -6.51 20.13 8.99
CA THR A 120 -7.34 20.31 7.78
C THR A 120 -8.50 21.25 8.09
N ARG A 121 -8.72 22.20 7.18
CA ARG A 121 -9.75 23.24 7.32
C ARG A 121 -10.90 23.01 6.35
N ALA A 122 -12.09 23.42 6.75
CA ALA A 122 -13.29 23.35 5.92
C ALA A 122 -13.17 24.26 4.69
N ARG A 123 -13.45 23.73 3.50
CA ARG A 123 -13.48 24.51 2.25
C ARG A 123 -14.81 25.21 1.98
N ALA A 124 -15.90 24.71 2.58
CA ALA A 124 -17.25 25.20 2.34
C ALA A 124 -18.04 25.23 3.64
N SER A 125 -18.92 26.22 3.77
CA SER A 125 -19.84 26.36 4.89
C SER A 125 -21.04 25.43 4.69
N ILE A 126 -21.31 24.54 5.64
CA ILE A 126 -22.42 23.59 5.58
C ILE A 126 -23.22 23.66 6.88
N ALA A 127 -24.43 24.22 6.79
CA ALA A 127 -25.30 24.46 7.94
C ALA A 127 -25.71 23.17 8.67
N THR A 128 -25.95 22.07 7.96
CA THR A 128 -26.34 20.77 8.54
C THR A 128 -25.33 20.25 9.56
N PHE A 129 -24.03 20.46 9.29
CA PHE A 129 -22.96 20.05 10.19
C PHE A 129 -22.50 21.18 11.13
N LYS A 130 -23.14 22.36 11.06
CA LYS A 130 -22.79 23.57 11.82
C LYS A 130 -21.33 24.01 11.60
N ILE A 131 -20.83 23.83 10.37
CA ILE A 131 -19.45 24.15 9.98
C ILE A 131 -19.42 25.45 9.20
N ARG A 132 -18.47 26.33 9.52
CA ARG A 132 -18.14 27.53 8.72
C ARG A 132 -16.86 27.30 7.90
N GLU A 133 -16.71 28.05 6.83
CA GLU A 133 -15.46 28.11 6.06
C GLU A 133 -14.23 28.39 6.93
N ASP A 134 -13.11 27.79 6.55
CA ASP A 134 -11.80 27.91 7.19
C ASP A 134 -11.73 27.39 8.65
N GLN A 135 -12.80 26.76 9.14
CA GLN A 135 -12.83 26.14 10.46
C GLN A 135 -12.03 24.81 10.46
N PRO A 136 -11.21 24.52 11.50
CA PRO A 136 -10.49 23.26 11.60
C PRO A 136 -11.46 22.09 11.85
N LEU A 137 -11.35 21.03 11.05
CA LEU A 137 -12.23 19.85 11.12
C LEU A 137 -11.50 18.55 11.45
N GLY A 138 -10.27 18.43 10.98
CA GLY A 138 -9.55 17.17 11.08
C GLY A 138 -8.05 17.37 11.03
N ILE A 139 -7.39 16.24 10.94
CA ILE A 139 -5.94 16.14 10.97
C ILE A 139 -5.51 15.18 9.88
N ALA A 140 -4.46 15.55 9.14
CA ALA A 140 -3.85 14.67 8.14
C ALA A 140 -2.32 14.68 8.26
N VAL A 141 -1.72 13.53 7.98
CA VAL A 141 -0.27 13.33 7.82
C VAL A 141 -0.04 12.62 6.50
N THR A 142 0.96 13.04 5.74
CA THR A 142 1.44 12.30 4.57
C THR A 142 2.84 11.78 4.84
N LEU A 143 2.97 10.46 4.87
CA LEU A 143 4.21 9.74 5.07
C LEU A 143 4.80 9.34 3.72
N ARG A 144 6.11 9.58 3.55
CA ARG A 144 6.88 9.22 2.35
C ARG A 144 8.26 8.69 2.75
N GLY A 145 8.94 8.04 1.82
CA GLY A 145 10.29 7.53 2.02
C GLY A 145 10.34 6.49 3.13
N ASP A 146 11.31 6.62 4.02
CA ASP A 146 11.60 5.59 5.03
C ASP A 146 10.55 5.56 6.15
N VAL A 147 10.04 6.72 6.56
CA VAL A 147 9.01 6.84 7.60
C VAL A 147 7.73 6.09 7.21
N MET A 148 7.40 6.10 5.91
CA MET A 148 6.27 5.35 5.36
C MET A 148 6.42 3.84 5.54
N TYR A 149 7.59 3.29 5.21
CA TYR A 149 7.85 1.85 5.39
C TYR A 149 7.85 1.48 6.87
N SER A 150 8.46 2.29 7.75
CA SER A 150 8.44 2.04 9.20
C SER A 150 7.02 2.08 9.78
N PHE A 151 6.19 3.03 9.34
CA PHE A 151 4.78 3.08 9.75
C PHE A 151 3.99 1.88 9.23
N LEU A 152 4.19 1.47 7.96
CA LEU A 152 3.52 0.31 7.38
C LEU A 152 3.90 -0.98 8.13
N ASP A 153 5.16 -1.14 8.51
CA ASP A 153 5.63 -2.28 9.30
C ASP A 153 4.97 -2.35 10.68
N ARG A 154 4.91 -1.20 11.39
CA ARG A 154 4.17 -1.09 12.65
C ARG A 154 2.69 -1.36 12.47
N LEU A 155 2.08 -0.89 11.38
CA LEU A 155 0.68 -1.11 11.11
C LEU A 155 0.39 -2.61 10.96
N ILE A 156 1.15 -3.30 10.10
CA ILE A 156 0.92 -4.71 9.77
C ILE A 156 1.26 -5.64 10.94
N ASN A 157 2.44 -5.48 11.53
CA ASN A 157 2.96 -6.44 12.51
C ASN A 157 2.47 -6.16 13.94
N LEU A 158 2.10 -4.92 14.26
CA LEU A 158 1.81 -4.48 15.63
C LEU A 158 0.36 -4.06 15.80
N ALA A 159 -0.13 -3.14 14.97
CA ALA A 159 -1.46 -2.54 15.16
C ALA A 159 -2.60 -3.46 14.73
N LEU A 160 -2.53 -4.10 13.55
CA LEU A 160 -3.61 -4.95 13.04
C LEU A 160 -3.88 -6.16 13.95
N PRO A 161 -2.88 -6.95 14.39
CA PRO A 161 -3.14 -8.09 15.27
C PRO A 161 -3.70 -7.70 16.64
N ARG A 162 -3.43 -6.47 17.10
CA ARG A 162 -3.93 -5.94 18.38
C ARG A 162 -5.34 -5.34 18.26
N THR A 163 -5.88 -5.22 17.05
CA THR A 163 -7.23 -4.72 16.84
C THR A 163 -8.25 -5.70 17.44
N ARG A 164 -9.26 -5.18 18.13
CA ARG A 164 -10.34 -6.00 18.70
C ARG A 164 -11.09 -6.74 17.59
N ASP A 165 -11.28 -8.05 17.75
CA ASP A 165 -11.98 -8.93 16.80
C ASP A 165 -11.34 -8.96 15.40
N PHE A 166 -10.00 -9.03 15.33
CA PHE A 166 -9.29 -9.04 14.06
C PHE A 166 -9.47 -10.35 13.28
N GLN A 167 -10.10 -10.27 12.10
CA GLN A 167 -10.35 -11.41 11.18
C GLN A 167 -9.57 -11.29 9.85
N GLY A 168 -8.62 -10.36 9.78
CA GLY A 168 -8.00 -9.94 8.52
C GLY A 168 -8.71 -8.73 7.89
N VAL A 169 -8.00 -8.04 7.02
CA VAL A 169 -8.50 -6.87 6.29
C VAL A 169 -9.23 -7.31 5.02
N SER A 170 -10.23 -6.54 4.60
CA SER A 170 -11.00 -6.85 3.40
C SER A 170 -10.15 -6.62 2.14
N PRO A 171 -10.07 -7.60 1.22
CA PRO A 171 -9.42 -7.39 -0.07
C PRO A 171 -10.29 -6.57 -1.04
N SER A 172 -11.53 -6.23 -0.68
CA SER A 172 -12.43 -5.42 -1.53
C SER A 172 -12.28 -3.91 -1.34
N SER A 173 -11.37 -3.45 -0.48
CA SER A 173 -11.21 -2.01 -0.16
C SER A 173 -10.25 -1.27 -1.11
N PHE A 174 -9.99 -1.84 -2.29
CA PHE A 174 -9.27 -1.15 -3.35
C PHE A 174 -10.21 -0.23 -4.14
N ASP A 175 -9.64 0.78 -4.77
CA ASP A 175 -10.36 1.84 -5.49
C ASP A 175 -10.50 1.61 -7.00
N GLY A 176 -10.04 0.46 -7.52
CA GLY A 176 -9.99 0.16 -8.96
C GLY A 176 -8.64 0.49 -9.60
N ASN A 177 -7.84 1.34 -8.96
CA ASN A 177 -6.56 1.83 -9.47
C ASN A 177 -5.39 1.37 -8.57
N GLY A 178 -5.57 0.29 -7.82
CA GLY A 178 -4.52 -0.29 -6.97
C GLY A 178 -4.18 0.51 -5.71
N ASN A 179 -4.97 1.53 -5.33
CA ASN A 179 -4.81 2.17 -4.03
C ASN A 179 -5.71 1.48 -3.00
N TYR A 180 -5.22 1.41 -1.77
CA TYR A 180 -5.89 0.68 -0.70
C TYR A 180 -6.23 1.60 0.46
N SER A 181 -7.45 1.50 0.99
CA SER A 181 -7.86 2.28 2.16
C SER A 181 -8.40 1.38 3.26
N ILE A 182 -7.95 1.63 4.50
CA ILE A 182 -8.43 0.93 5.69
C ILE A 182 -8.79 1.92 6.79
N GLY A 183 -9.90 1.63 7.47
CA GLY A 183 -10.31 2.36 8.66
C GLY A 183 -9.91 1.60 9.91
N VAL A 184 -9.17 2.26 10.80
CA VAL A 184 -8.86 1.79 12.15
C VAL A 184 -9.81 2.49 13.11
N LYS A 185 -10.62 1.71 13.83
CA LYS A 185 -11.66 2.26 14.70
C LYS A 185 -11.11 2.99 15.93
N ASP A 186 -10.02 2.46 16.49
CA ASP A 186 -9.42 2.96 17.72
C ASP A 186 -7.90 3.11 17.57
N GLN A 187 -7.37 4.28 17.91
CA GLN A 187 -5.92 4.56 17.91
C GLN A 187 -5.13 3.79 18.98
N SER A 188 -5.79 3.15 19.94
CA SER A 188 -5.18 2.39 21.04
C SER A 188 -4.50 1.08 20.58
N VAL A 189 -4.67 0.72 19.32
CA VAL A 189 -3.95 -0.39 18.68
C VAL A 189 -2.43 -0.16 18.63
N PHE A 190 -1.99 1.11 18.65
CA PHE A 190 -0.59 1.48 18.68
C PHE A 190 -0.06 1.51 20.13
N PRO A 191 1.00 0.75 20.48
CA PRO A 191 1.55 0.74 21.83
C PRO A 191 2.21 2.04 22.26
N GLU A 192 2.54 2.93 21.32
CA GLU A 192 3.06 4.27 21.60
C GLU A 192 2.03 5.15 22.34
N ILE A 193 0.74 4.83 22.21
CA ILE A 193 -0.32 5.52 22.93
C ILE A 193 -0.59 4.81 24.26
N ARG A 194 -0.47 5.55 25.37
CA ARG A 194 -0.86 5.06 26.69
C ARG A 194 -2.38 5.08 26.83
N PHE A 195 -2.98 3.95 27.18
CA PHE A 195 -4.43 3.83 27.37
C PHE A 195 -5.00 4.86 28.35
N ASP A 196 -4.31 5.11 29.47
CA ASP A 196 -4.76 6.02 30.51
C ASP A 196 -4.81 7.49 30.07
N ALA A 197 -4.05 7.85 29.03
CA ALA A 197 -4.02 9.20 28.49
C ALA A 197 -5.11 9.45 27.43
N ILE A 198 -5.81 8.39 26.98
CA ILE A 198 -6.85 8.50 25.95
C ILE A 198 -8.13 8.99 26.61
N GLY A 199 -8.52 10.23 26.33
CA GLY A 199 -9.81 10.76 26.82
C GLY A 199 -11.01 10.15 26.08
N LYS A 200 -11.03 10.24 24.75
CA LYS A 200 -12.06 9.65 23.89
C LYS A 200 -11.39 8.81 22.81
N ALA A 201 -11.92 7.61 22.55
CA ALA A 201 -11.48 6.79 21.44
C ALA A 201 -11.72 7.52 20.11
N ARG A 202 -10.71 7.48 19.23
CA ARG A 202 -10.72 8.13 17.93
C ARG A 202 -10.26 7.14 16.88
N GLY A 203 -10.99 7.13 15.77
CA GLY A 203 -10.62 6.39 14.59
C GLY A 203 -9.67 7.17 13.69
N MET A 204 -8.99 6.44 12.82
CA MET A 204 -8.19 7.00 11.74
C MET A 204 -8.37 6.18 10.47
N ASP A 205 -8.28 6.85 9.34
CA ASP A 205 -8.26 6.25 8.02
C ASP A 205 -6.82 6.26 7.51
N VAL A 206 -6.37 5.12 7.00
CA VAL A 206 -5.06 4.97 6.38
C VAL A 206 -5.25 4.66 4.91
N CYS A 207 -4.84 5.59 4.06
CA CYS A 207 -4.85 5.46 2.61
C CYS A 207 -3.44 5.17 2.11
N ILE A 208 -3.23 3.98 1.55
CA ILE A 208 -1.98 3.55 0.93
C ILE A 208 -2.09 3.81 -0.57
N SER A 209 -1.29 4.75 -1.07
CA SER A 209 -1.23 5.05 -2.50
C SER A 209 -0.08 4.27 -3.14
N THR A 210 -0.36 3.58 -4.24
CA THR A 210 0.64 2.81 -4.98
C THR A 210 0.79 3.33 -6.42
N THR A 211 1.77 2.80 -7.17
CA THR A 211 1.88 3.00 -8.63
C THR A 211 1.18 1.92 -9.44
N ALA A 212 0.52 0.94 -8.79
CA ALA A 212 -0.16 -0.13 -9.50
C ALA A 212 -1.26 0.44 -10.41
N LYS A 213 -1.55 -0.26 -11.51
CA LYS A 213 -2.62 0.15 -12.43
C LYS A 213 -3.92 -0.60 -12.16
N THR A 214 -3.80 -1.82 -11.64
CA THR A 214 -4.93 -2.69 -11.33
C THR A 214 -4.92 -3.07 -9.85
N ASP A 215 -6.10 -3.44 -9.35
CA ASP A 215 -6.25 -3.87 -7.96
C ASP A 215 -5.52 -5.18 -7.69
N ASP A 216 -5.41 -6.08 -8.66
CA ASP A 216 -4.70 -7.36 -8.52
C ASP A 216 -3.21 -7.14 -8.21
N GLU A 217 -2.56 -6.20 -8.92
CA GLU A 217 -1.17 -5.82 -8.69
C GLU A 217 -0.99 -5.22 -7.29
N GLY A 218 -1.89 -4.31 -6.90
CA GLY A 218 -1.87 -3.63 -5.60
C GLY A 218 -2.11 -4.60 -4.43
N GLN A 219 -3.08 -5.50 -4.59
CA GLN A 219 -3.39 -6.55 -3.62
C GLN A 219 -2.20 -7.49 -3.47
N ARG A 220 -1.60 -7.92 -4.58
CA ARG A 220 -0.47 -8.83 -4.52
C ARG A 220 0.76 -8.19 -3.88
N LEU A 221 1.04 -6.94 -4.22
CA LEU A 221 2.10 -6.15 -3.59
C LEU A 221 1.92 -6.06 -2.07
N LEU A 222 0.71 -5.72 -1.60
CA LEU A 222 0.42 -5.62 -0.16
C LEU A 222 0.45 -6.98 0.54
N ALA A 223 -0.02 -8.04 -0.12
CA ALA A 223 0.02 -9.40 0.42
C ALA A 223 1.47 -9.86 0.63
N LEU A 224 2.35 -9.64 -0.36
CA LEU A 224 3.78 -9.96 -0.26
C LEU A 224 4.49 -9.13 0.82
N MET A 225 4.02 -7.91 1.10
CA MET A 225 4.49 -7.10 2.23
C MET A 225 3.98 -7.60 3.59
N GLY A 226 3.13 -8.62 3.62
CA GLY A 226 2.62 -9.24 4.85
C GLY A 226 1.24 -8.75 5.28
N MET A 227 0.49 -8.04 4.43
CA MET A 227 -0.85 -7.58 4.76
C MET A 227 -1.79 -8.78 4.96
N PRO A 228 -2.43 -8.93 6.14
CA PRO A 228 -3.32 -10.05 6.45
C PRO A 228 -4.70 -9.88 5.78
N PHE A 229 -4.83 -10.26 4.52
CA PHE A 229 -6.14 -10.27 3.85
C PHE A 229 -7.01 -11.43 4.34
N ARG A 230 -8.31 -11.18 4.49
CA ARG A 230 -9.28 -12.22 4.86
C ARG A 230 -9.44 -13.25 3.72
N GLU A 231 -9.17 -14.51 4.01
CA GLU A 231 -9.47 -15.66 3.15
C GLU A 231 -11.01 -15.80 3.05
N GLY A 232 -11.58 -15.63 1.85
CA GLY A 232 -13.03 -15.70 1.64
C GLY A 232 -13.62 -14.62 0.73
N SER A 233 -12.79 -13.68 0.26
CA SER A 233 -13.17 -12.72 -0.79
C SER A 233 -12.20 -12.80 -1.96
N SER A 234 -11.96 -14.01 -2.47
CA SER A 234 -11.43 -14.17 -3.83
C SER A 234 -12.47 -13.63 -4.80
N ALA A 235 -12.05 -12.69 -5.65
CA ALA A 235 -12.87 -12.11 -6.70
C ALA A 235 -13.56 -13.21 -7.53
N ASN A 236 -14.89 -13.27 -7.44
CA ASN A 236 -15.71 -13.88 -8.48
C ASN A 236 -15.45 -13.11 -9.78
N THR A 237 -14.70 -13.70 -10.70
CA THR A 237 -14.89 -13.43 -12.13
C THR A 237 -16.34 -13.80 -12.47
N GLY A 238 -17.20 -12.78 -12.63
CA GLY A 238 -18.59 -12.94 -13.03
C GLY A 238 -19.60 -12.49 -11.97
N GLY A 239 -20.09 -11.25 -12.15
CA GLY A 239 -21.31 -10.76 -11.51
C GLY A 239 -21.09 -10.04 -10.18
N ALA A 240 -20.79 -8.74 -10.24
CA ALA A 240 -21.21 -7.86 -9.16
C ALA A 240 -22.73 -7.99 -8.99
N PRO A 241 -23.28 -8.23 -7.79
CA PRO A 241 -24.68 -7.94 -7.56
C PRO A 241 -24.78 -6.41 -7.62
N VAL A 242 -25.17 -5.91 -8.80
CA VAL A 242 -25.70 -4.56 -8.94
C VAL A 242 -26.81 -4.46 -7.90
N ARG A 243 -26.53 -3.83 -6.75
CA ARG A 243 -27.57 -3.38 -5.83
C ARG A 243 -28.41 -2.42 -6.64
N LYS A 244 -29.48 -2.93 -7.27
CA LYS A 244 -30.54 -2.12 -7.86
C LYS A 244 -31.05 -1.27 -6.72
N LYS A 245 -30.59 -0.02 -6.64
CA LYS A 245 -31.17 1.01 -5.80
C LYS A 245 -32.61 1.09 -6.28
N LYS A 246 -33.53 0.46 -5.54
CA LYS A 246 -34.97 0.59 -5.79
C LYS A 246 -35.23 2.09 -5.63
N LEU A 247 -35.31 2.80 -6.75
CA LEU A 247 -35.74 4.19 -6.79
C LEU A 247 -37.07 4.21 -6.03
N LYS A 248 -37.10 4.83 -4.85
CA LYS A 248 -38.37 5.10 -4.18
C LYS A 248 -39.15 5.96 -5.15
N SER A 249 -40.26 5.44 -5.68
CA SER A 249 -41.23 6.25 -6.40
C SER A 249 -41.63 7.39 -5.47
N HIS A 250 -41.33 8.62 -5.86
CA HIS A 250 -41.79 9.79 -5.14
C HIS A 250 -43.31 9.75 -5.11
N HIS A 251 -43.87 9.68 -3.91
CA HIS A 251 -45.28 9.88 -3.62
C HIS A 251 -45.59 11.37 -3.76
N PHE A 252 -45.50 11.88 -4.99
CA PHE A 252 -46.08 13.16 -5.34
C PHE A 252 -47.51 12.86 -5.78
N ASP A 253 -48.42 12.84 -4.80
CA ASP A 253 -49.84 12.85 -5.05
C ASP A 253 -50.16 14.05 -5.94
N ALA A 254 -50.45 13.77 -7.21
CA ALA A 254 -51.11 14.71 -8.08
C ALA A 254 -52.52 14.92 -7.52
N LYS A 255 -52.67 15.93 -6.64
CA LYS A 255 -53.99 16.45 -6.26
C LYS A 255 -54.76 16.74 -7.53
N SER A 256 -55.72 15.87 -7.78
CA SER A 256 -56.68 15.92 -8.87
C SER A 256 -57.24 17.33 -9.02
N LYS A 257 -57.15 17.86 -10.24
CA LYS A 257 -58.05 18.90 -10.74
C LYS A 257 -59.48 18.40 -10.55
N GLY A 258 -60.19 19.02 -9.62
CA GLY A 258 -61.58 18.72 -9.30
C GLY A 258 -62.25 19.91 -8.62
N LYS A 259 -62.13 21.12 -9.19
CA LYS A 259 -63.06 22.21 -8.90
C LYS A 259 -64.11 22.23 -9.99
N GLY A 260 -65.22 21.56 -9.73
CA GLY A 260 -66.46 21.64 -10.50
C GLY A 260 -67.65 21.59 -9.55
N LYS A 261 -68.39 22.71 -9.48
CA LYS A 261 -69.76 22.91 -8.95
C LYS A 261 -69.90 22.69 -7.42
N ARG A 262 -70.51 23.59 -6.65
CA ARG A 262 -71.60 24.56 -6.83
C ARG A 262 -71.32 25.80 -5.99
#